data_AF-A0A2P8KED5-F1
#
_entry.id   AF-A0A2P8KED5-F1
#
_cell.length_a   1.000
_cell.length_b   1.000
_cell.length_c   1.000
_cell.angle_alpha   90.00
_cell.angle_beta   90.00
_cell.angle_gamma   90.00
#
_symmetry.space_group_name_H-M   'P 1'
#
loop_
_entity.id
_entity.type
_entity.pdbx_description
1 polymer ?
#
loop_
_entity_poly.entity_id
_entity_poly.type
_entity_poly.pdbx_seq_one_letter_code
_entity_poly.pdbx_strand_id
1 'polypeptide(L)'
;MQRSIRSALLSAFAALALTGAALAERAAPPVDQVPQAIVPVVAEVEEAAPAESNAERAKTQPGNNAPFWRAVRDWSPQSDTTSAVRGIESTVLIQPFVQYPGSRFATAGEAWRQVRNQWIIPYGSALLGIVVLAIALFHWRKGPIGQEANSGHAIERFTYFERAAHWANAFAFCVLAISGIVMAFGKFFLLPLIGGAAFGWLSYALKTGHNIVGPLFAVSLLIVFFTFIRSNWPRREDITWLRRAGGLFGGKEVPSHRFNAGEKVVFWGGVLLLGSIVVGSGLVLDRLIPSVALLRSDMQVAHMIHAVAAVLMMALFAGHIYIGTIGMRGAYRAMRDGEVDEGWAREHHALWYEDICKGKISARRTERPPSRETVVRG
;
A
#
# COMPACT_ATOMS: atom_id res chain seq x y z
N MET A 1 24.34 -24.47 -24.08
CA MET A 1 24.51 -23.34 -23.14
C MET A 1 23.20 -22.78 -22.57
N GLN A 2 22.12 -22.61 -23.36
CA GLN A 2 20.89 -21.96 -22.89
C GLN A 2 20.01 -22.75 -21.89
N ARG A 3 20.10 -24.09 -21.84
CA ARG A 3 19.37 -24.91 -20.85
C ARG A 3 20.00 -24.82 -19.44
N SER A 4 21.33 -24.69 -19.35
CA SER A 4 22.04 -24.57 -18.07
C SER A 4 21.79 -23.25 -17.36
N ILE A 5 21.61 -22.16 -18.13
CA ILE A 5 21.31 -20.82 -17.59
C ILE A 5 19.86 -20.75 -17.06
N ARG A 6 18.93 -21.46 -17.72
CA ARG A 6 17.52 -21.57 -17.29
C ARG A 6 17.38 -22.32 -15.96
N SER A 7 18.15 -23.38 -15.75
CA SER A 7 18.18 -24.10 -14.47
C SER A 7 18.85 -23.28 -13.37
N ALA A 8 19.96 -22.58 -13.68
CA ALA A 8 20.67 -21.75 -12.70
C ALA A 8 19.82 -20.56 -12.17
N LEU A 9 19.00 -19.93 -13.02
CA LEU A 9 18.13 -18.82 -12.60
C LEU A 9 16.93 -19.28 -11.75
N LEU A 10 16.37 -20.46 -12.04
CA LEU A 10 15.30 -21.08 -11.23
C LEU A 10 15.84 -21.56 -9.87
N SER A 11 17.05 -22.10 -9.83
CA SER A 11 17.71 -22.50 -8.58
C SER A 11 18.13 -21.30 -7.72
N ALA A 12 18.56 -20.19 -8.33
CA ALA A 12 18.91 -18.96 -7.59
C ALA A 12 17.70 -18.27 -6.96
N PHE A 13 16.54 -18.28 -7.63
CA PHE A 13 15.29 -17.73 -7.08
C PHE A 13 14.67 -18.60 -5.99
N ALA A 14 14.72 -19.93 -6.15
CA ALA A 14 14.29 -20.86 -5.10
C ALA A 14 15.20 -20.79 -3.86
N ALA A 15 16.51 -20.63 -4.05
CA ALA A 15 17.46 -20.45 -2.96
C ALA A 15 17.27 -19.12 -2.20
N LEU A 16 16.89 -18.03 -2.88
CA LEU A 16 16.54 -16.75 -2.23
C LEU A 16 15.23 -16.84 -1.42
N ALA A 17 14.24 -17.61 -1.89
CA ALA A 17 12.97 -17.80 -1.18
C ALA A 17 13.12 -18.70 0.05
N LEU A 18 13.98 -19.73 -0.01
CA LEU A 18 14.25 -20.65 1.10
C LEU A 18 15.21 -20.05 2.16
N THR A 19 16.16 -19.20 1.77
CA THR A 19 17.06 -18.52 2.74
C THR A 19 16.36 -17.41 3.52
N GLY A 20 15.34 -16.75 2.93
CA GLY A 20 14.51 -15.78 3.65
C GLY A 20 13.65 -16.40 4.75
N ALA A 21 13.19 -17.64 4.57
CA ALA A 21 12.44 -18.39 5.59
C ALA A 21 13.37 -18.92 6.70
N ALA A 22 14.54 -19.45 6.35
CA ALA A 22 15.49 -20.02 7.33
C ALA A 22 16.19 -18.96 8.21
N LEU A 23 16.33 -17.72 7.74
CA LEU A 23 16.88 -16.61 8.54
C LEU A 23 15.83 -15.96 9.48
N ALA A 24 14.54 -16.26 9.30
CA ALA A 24 13.48 -15.79 10.19
C ALA A 24 13.37 -16.63 11.48
N GLU A 25 13.94 -17.84 11.50
CA GLU A 25 13.78 -18.82 12.57
C GLU A 25 14.94 -18.82 13.60
N ARG A 26 16.02 -18.06 13.36
CA ARG A 26 17.12 -17.91 14.32
C ARG A 26 17.15 -16.53 14.97
N ALA A 27 16.26 -16.31 15.94
CA ALA A 27 16.50 -15.40 17.08
C ALA A 27 15.44 -15.59 18.18
N ALA A 28 15.43 -16.75 18.82
CA ALA A 28 15.03 -16.84 20.23
C ALA A 28 16.00 -17.82 20.89
N PRO A 29 16.82 -17.40 21.87
CA PRO A 29 17.56 -18.36 22.67
C PRO A 29 16.54 -19.26 23.41
N PRO A 30 16.90 -20.53 23.69
CA PRO A 30 16.10 -21.36 24.58
C PRO A 30 15.98 -20.63 25.92
N VAL A 31 14.78 -20.64 26.51
CA VAL A 31 14.58 -20.18 27.88
C VAL A 31 15.29 -21.18 28.77
N ASP A 32 16.54 -20.91 29.12
CA ASP A 32 17.23 -21.62 30.19
C ASP A 32 16.38 -21.45 31.45
N GLN A 33 16.02 -22.59 32.04
CA GLN A 33 15.34 -22.65 33.33
C GLN A 33 16.24 -21.95 34.35
N VAL A 34 15.81 -20.77 34.79
CA VAL A 34 16.44 -20.03 35.88
C VAL A 34 16.51 -20.97 37.10
N PRO A 35 17.69 -21.22 37.69
CA PRO A 35 17.77 -21.97 38.92
C PRO A 35 16.97 -21.23 40.00
N GLN A 36 15.88 -21.85 40.46
CA GLN A 36 15.16 -21.36 41.63
C GLN A 36 16.02 -21.57 42.87
N ALA A 37 16.76 -20.53 43.23
CA ALA A 37 17.26 -20.32 44.58
C ALA A 37 17.38 -18.81 44.84
N ILE A 38 16.25 -18.10 44.75
CA ILE A 38 16.12 -16.80 45.40
C ILE A 38 15.51 -17.10 46.77
N VAL A 39 16.36 -17.06 47.80
CA VAL A 39 15.90 -16.99 49.18
C VAL A 39 14.92 -15.82 49.26
N PRO A 40 13.67 -16.01 49.71
CA PRO A 40 12.76 -14.90 49.83
C PRO A 40 13.26 -14.05 50.99
N VAL A 41 14.00 -12.98 50.69
CA VAL A 41 13.97 -11.82 51.57
C VAL A 41 12.54 -11.33 51.46
N VAL A 42 11.72 -11.72 52.43
CA VAL A 42 10.42 -11.08 52.66
C VAL A 42 10.77 -9.67 53.10
N ALA A 43 11.01 -8.79 52.12
CA ALA A 43 10.82 -7.38 52.33
C ALA A 43 9.35 -7.25 52.71
N GLU A 44 9.09 -6.81 53.94
CA GLU A 44 7.76 -6.36 54.35
C GLU A 44 7.18 -5.56 53.19
N VAL A 45 6.08 -6.06 52.62
CA VAL A 45 5.28 -5.30 51.68
C VAL A 45 4.60 -4.27 52.55
N GLU A 46 5.31 -3.19 52.82
CA GLU A 46 4.79 -2.01 53.48
C GLU A 46 3.59 -1.54 52.64
N GLU A 47 2.43 -1.61 53.28
CA GLU A 47 1.14 -1.16 52.77
C GLU A 47 1.31 0.22 52.13
N ALA A 48 0.72 0.44 50.95
CA ALA A 48 0.97 1.60 50.11
C ALA A 48 0.81 2.93 50.89
N ALA A 49 1.94 3.47 51.37
CA ALA A 49 2.04 4.82 51.87
C ALA A 49 1.53 5.80 50.78
N PRO A 50 0.99 6.98 51.14
CA PRO A 50 0.58 7.99 50.17
C PRO A 50 1.69 8.25 49.15
N ALA A 51 1.32 8.71 47.95
CA ALA A 51 2.25 8.95 46.84
C ALA A 51 3.30 10.03 47.19
N GLU A 52 4.29 9.69 48.01
CA GLU A 52 5.38 10.58 48.39
C GLU A 52 6.25 10.85 47.16
N SER A 53 6.65 12.11 47.02
CA SER A 53 7.68 12.53 46.09
C SER A 53 9.04 11.89 46.39
N ASN A 54 9.96 11.90 45.42
CA ASN A 54 11.34 11.45 45.68
C ASN A 54 12.03 12.26 46.77
N ALA A 55 11.67 13.55 46.94
CA ALA A 55 12.23 14.41 47.97
C ALA A 55 11.75 14.01 49.38
N GLU A 56 10.51 13.55 49.50
CA GLU A 56 9.97 13.01 50.75
C GLU A 56 10.54 11.61 51.03
N ARG A 57 10.60 10.75 50.01
CA ARG A 57 11.18 9.41 50.11
C ARG A 57 12.66 9.44 50.50
N ALA A 58 13.42 10.42 50.04
CA ALA A 58 14.82 10.58 50.43
C ALA A 58 15.01 10.89 51.92
N LYS A 59 13.98 11.40 52.61
CA LYS A 59 14.01 11.64 54.06
C LYS A 59 13.62 10.38 54.86
N THR A 60 12.66 9.60 54.35
CA THR A 60 12.13 8.41 55.03
C THR A 60 12.94 7.14 54.74
N GLN A 61 13.35 6.95 53.49
CA GLN A 61 14.15 5.82 53.00
C GLN A 61 15.22 6.30 51.99
N PRO A 62 16.36 6.84 52.47
CA PRO A 62 17.44 7.29 51.60
C PRO A 62 17.93 6.20 50.63
N GLY A 63 18.09 6.53 49.35
CA GLY A 63 18.51 5.59 48.29
C GLY A 63 17.37 4.82 47.62
N ASN A 64 16.15 4.87 48.16
CA ASN A 64 14.97 4.27 47.52
C ASN A 64 14.36 5.26 46.50
N ASN A 65 14.55 4.98 45.20
CA ASN A 65 13.96 5.76 44.11
C ASN A 65 12.66 5.17 43.56
N ALA A 66 11.94 4.34 44.33
CA ALA A 66 10.68 3.76 43.90
C ALA A 66 9.65 4.80 43.40
N PRO A 67 9.47 5.98 44.02
CA PRO A 67 8.54 6.98 43.50
C PRO A 67 8.92 7.49 42.11
N PHE A 68 10.22 7.68 41.83
CA PHE A 68 10.71 7.99 40.48
C PHE A 68 10.27 6.92 39.49
N TRP A 69 10.58 5.64 39.75
CA TRP A 69 10.26 4.56 38.80
C TRP A 69 8.76 4.30 38.66
N ARG A 70 7.96 4.60 39.69
CA ARG A 70 6.51 4.63 39.57
C ARG A 70 6.07 5.75 38.64
N ALA A 71 6.58 6.97 38.81
CA ALA A 71 6.28 8.09 37.92
C ALA A 71 6.74 7.85 36.46
N VAL A 72 7.86 7.13 36.25
CA VAL A 72 8.31 6.70 34.91
C VAL A 72 7.33 5.70 34.27
N ARG A 73 6.67 4.89 35.07
CA ARG A 73 5.70 3.86 34.64
C ARG A 73 4.28 4.40 34.53
N ASP A 74 3.93 5.38 35.36
CA ASP A 74 2.66 6.06 35.30
C ASP A 74 2.64 6.92 34.04
N TRP A 75 1.85 6.50 33.06
CA TRP A 75 1.66 7.14 31.75
C TRP A 75 1.00 8.52 31.85
N SER A 76 1.02 9.15 33.02
CA SER A 76 0.37 10.42 33.32
C SER A 76 1.17 11.58 32.72
N PRO A 77 0.51 12.51 32.02
CA PRO A 77 1.11 13.79 31.63
C PRO A 77 1.53 14.66 32.82
N GLN A 78 1.10 14.31 34.04
CA GLN A 78 1.40 15.07 35.25
C GLN A 78 2.74 14.65 35.88
N SER A 79 3.75 15.47 35.62
CA SER A 79 4.49 16.23 36.65
C SER A 79 5.87 16.57 36.10
N ASP A 80 6.35 17.77 36.44
CA ASP A 80 7.63 18.35 36.05
C ASP A 80 8.87 17.60 36.60
N THR A 81 8.79 16.27 36.78
CA THR A 81 9.75 15.47 37.55
C THR A 81 10.54 14.48 36.70
N THR A 82 10.08 14.11 35.51
CA THR A 82 10.71 13.05 34.69
C THR A 82 11.35 13.55 33.39
N SER A 83 10.97 14.73 32.89
CA SER A 83 11.48 15.27 31.63
C SER A 83 11.55 16.79 31.63
N ALA A 84 12.65 17.35 31.12
CA ALA A 84 12.83 18.78 30.92
C ALA A 84 12.21 19.29 29.59
N VAL A 85 11.78 18.38 28.72
CA VAL A 85 11.20 18.72 27.41
C VAL A 85 9.70 18.94 27.57
N ARG A 86 9.19 20.03 26.98
CA ARG A 86 7.76 20.33 26.92
C ARG A 86 7.19 19.92 25.57
N GLY A 87 6.05 19.24 25.58
CA GLY A 87 5.35 18.82 24.36
C GLY A 87 4.35 17.70 24.61
N ILE A 88 3.70 17.25 23.54
CA ILE A 88 2.79 16.09 23.57
C ILE A 88 3.60 14.85 23.98
N GLU A 89 3.13 14.15 25.02
CA GLU A 89 3.78 12.94 25.57
C GLU A 89 5.27 13.12 25.94
N SER A 90 5.73 14.35 26.23
CA SER A 90 7.14 14.62 26.54
C SER A 90 7.58 14.09 27.90
N THR A 91 6.63 13.80 28.79
CA THR A 91 6.81 13.15 30.09
C THR A 91 6.66 11.62 30.04
N VAL A 92 6.22 11.06 28.90
CA VAL A 92 6.01 9.62 28.69
C VAL A 92 7.34 9.00 28.25
N LEU A 93 8.07 8.41 29.20
CA LEU A 93 9.41 7.82 28.98
C LEU A 93 9.35 6.36 28.54
N ILE A 94 8.44 5.59 29.10
CA ILE A 94 8.07 4.26 28.60
C ILE A 94 6.71 4.44 27.91
N GLN A 95 6.39 3.65 26.88
CA GLN A 95 5.03 3.63 26.30
C GLN A 95 4.12 2.57 26.93
N PRO A 96 2.80 2.83 27.03
CA PRO A 96 1.85 1.96 27.71
C PRO A 96 1.92 0.53 27.20
N PHE A 97 1.68 -0.42 28.09
CA PHE A 97 1.54 -1.81 27.68
C PHE A 97 0.20 -1.98 26.97
N VAL A 98 0.26 -2.49 25.75
CA VAL A 98 -0.90 -2.72 24.89
C VAL A 98 -0.75 -4.09 24.22
N GLN A 99 -1.84 -4.56 23.64
CA GLN A 99 -1.82 -5.74 22.80
C GLN A 99 -2.49 -5.41 21.47
N TYR A 100 -1.69 -5.22 20.44
CA TYR A 100 -2.18 -5.11 19.06
C TYR A 100 -2.45 -6.50 18.47
N PRO A 101 -3.32 -6.63 17.45
CA PRO A 101 -3.56 -7.91 16.79
C PRO A 101 -2.27 -8.58 16.31
N GLY A 102 -2.02 -9.81 16.74
CA GLY A 102 -0.81 -10.57 16.39
C GLY A 102 0.45 -10.24 17.21
N SER A 103 0.36 -9.39 18.24
CA SER A 103 1.46 -9.11 19.18
C SER A 103 1.21 -9.70 20.56
N ARG A 104 2.28 -9.90 21.34
CA ARG A 104 2.18 -10.17 22.78
C ARG A 104 1.84 -8.88 23.54
N PHE A 105 1.34 -9.01 24.77
CA PHE A 105 1.20 -7.87 25.67
C PHE A 105 2.59 -7.29 26.00
N ALA A 106 2.86 -6.09 25.49
CA ALA A 106 4.17 -5.43 25.59
C ALA A 106 3.99 -3.91 25.51
N THR A 107 5.07 -3.15 25.72
CA THR A 107 5.05 -1.69 25.48
C THR A 107 4.60 -1.39 24.06
N ALA A 108 3.87 -0.30 23.84
CA ALA A 108 3.21 -0.04 22.56
C ALA A 108 4.16 -0.03 21.35
N GLY A 109 5.38 0.49 21.52
CA GLY A 109 6.42 0.44 20.50
C GLY A 109 6.88 -0.98 20.16
N GLU A 110 7.02 -1.86 21.15
CA GLU A 110 7.39 -3.25 20.94
C GLU A 110 6.23 -4.05 20.34
N ALA A 111 5.00 -3.86 20.81
CA ALA A 111 3.81 -4.46 20.23
C ALA A 111 3.67 -4.07 18.75
N TRP A 112 3.80 -2.79 18.41
CA TRP A 112 3.79 -2.31 17.02
C TRP A 112 4.92 -2.94 16.19
N ARG A 113 6.15 -3.02 16.75
CA ARG A 113 7.30 -3.62 16.05
C ARG A 113 7.06 -5.08 15.74
N GLN A 114 6.42 -5.83 16.64
CA GLN A 114 6.04 -7.22 16.42
C GLN A 114 5.03 -7.34 15.28
N VAL A 115 3.92 -6.58 15.31
CA VAL A 115 2.94 -6.59 14.21
C VAL A 115 3.60 -6.25 12.88
N ARG A 116 4.40 -5.17 12.85
CA ARG A 116 5.11 -4.76 11.63
C ARG A 116 6.05 -5.85 11.11
N ASN A 117 6.94 -6.37 11.94
CA ASN A 117 8.05 -7.20 11.48
C ASN A 117 7.70 -8.69 11.37
N GLN A 118 6.74 -9.18 12.15
CA GLN A 118 6.35 -10.59 12.16
C GLN A 118 5.15 -10.84 11.25
N TRP A 119 4.30 -9.82 11.04
CA TRP A 119 3.09 -9.97 10.23
C TRP A 119 3.12 -9.13 8.96
N ILE A 120 3.12 -7.80 9.07
CA ILE A 120 2.90 -6.93 7.90
C ILE A 120 4.01 -7.11 6.86
N ILE A 121 5.29 -7.09 7.28
CA ILE A 121 6.42 -7.21 6.37
C ILE A 121 6.50 -8.61 5.73
N PRO A 122 6.49 -9.73 6.46
CA PRO A 122 6.62 -11.06 5.85
C PRO A 122 5.42 -11.45 4.96
N TYR A 123 4.19 -11.27 5.45
CA TYR A 123 3.02 -11.62 4.64
C TYR A 123 2.80 -10.63 3.49
N GLY A 124 3.13 -9.36 3.70
CA GLY A 124 3.06 -8.37 2.64
C GLY A 124 4.07 -8.61 1.52
N SER A 125 5.32 -8.96 1.85
CA SER A 125 6.31 -9.33 0.84
C SER A 125 5.94 -10.64 0.13
N ALA A 126 5.43 -11.63 0.87
CA ALA A 126 4.94 -12.87 0.29
C ALA A 126 3.78 -12.61 -0.69
N LEU A 127 2.80 -11.79 -0.32
CA LEU A 127 1.68 -11.45 -1.20
C LEU A 127 2.16 -10.77 -2.49
N LEU A 128 3.00 -9.73 -2.38
CA LEU A 128 3.52 -9.04 -3.57
C LEU A 128 4.34 -9.98 -4.45
N GLY A 129 5.18 -10.83 -3.85
CA GLY A 129 5.95 -11.84 -4.56
C GLY A 129 5.07 -12.86 -5.29
N ILE A 130 4.02 -13.36 -4.62
CA ILE A 130 3.03 -14.28 -5.20
C ILE A 130 2.30 -13.62 -6.37
N VAL A 131 1.88 -12.36 -6.23
CA VAL A 131 1.18 -11.64 -7.31
C VAL A 131 2.09 -11.45 -8.52
N VAL A 132 3.33 -11.01 -8.32
CA VAL A 132 4.30 -10.86 -9.41
C VAL A 132 4.58 -12.21 -10.08
N LEU A 133 4.76 -13.27 -9.31
CA LEU A 133 4.96 -14.62 -9.82
C LEU A 133 3.73 -15.12 -10.60
N ALA A 134 2.52 -14.90 -10.08
CA ALA A 134 1.28 -15.29 -10.73
C ALA A 134 1.10 -14.57 -12.06
N ILE A 135 1.37 -13.26 -12.11
CA ILE A 135 1.37 -12.47 -13.35
C ILE A 135 2.39 -13.02 -14.35
N ALA A 136 3.63 -13.29 -13.90
CA ALA A 136 4.69 -13.82 -14.75
C ALA A 136 4.33 -15.20 -15.33
N LEU A 137 3.82 -16.12 -14.49
CA LEU A 137 3.39 -17.46 -14.91
C LEU A 137 2.18 -17.39 -15.85
N PHE A 138 1.22 -16.52 -15.57
CA PHE A 138 0.07 -16.31 -16.43
C PHE A 138 0.51 -15.80 -17.81
N HIS A 139 1.35 -14.76 -17.84
CA HIS A 139 1.87 -14.20 -19.08
C HIS A 139 2.68 -15.23 -19.87
N TRP A 140 3.54 -16.00 -19.21
CA TRP A 140 4.32 -17.05 -19.84
C TRP A 140 3.45 -18.16 -20.46
N ARG A 141 2.34 -18.53 -19.80
CA ARG A 141 1.49 -19.65 -20.24
C ARG A 141 0.39 -19.24 -21.24
N LYS A 142 -0.16 -18.04 -21.12
CA LYS A 142 -1.31 -17.58 -21.94
C LYS A 142 -0.94 -16.46 -22.92
N GLY A 143 0.07 -15.66 -22.61
CA GLY A 143 0.40 -14.46 -23.37
C GLY A 143 -0.65 -13.34 -23.20
N PRO A 144 -0.58 -12.30 -24.05
CA PRO A 144 -1.55 -11.21 -24.07
C PRO A 144 -2.96 -11.68 -24.47
N ILE A 145 -3.97 -11.17 -23.78
CA ILE A 145 -5.39 -11.41 -24.04
C ILE A 145 -5.87 -10.50 -25.20
N GLY A 146 -6.80 -11.00 -26.01
CA GLY A 146 -7.44 -10.26 -27.11
C GLY A 146 -6.78 -10.47 -28.47
N GLN A 147 -7.52 -10.16 -29.54
CA GLN A 147 -7.02 -10.24 -30.91
C GLN A 147 -6.25 -8.97 -31.29
N GLU A 148 -5.50 -9.03 -32.41
CA GLU A 148 -4.89 -7.83 -32.97
C GLU A 148 -5.95 -6.91 -33.60
N ALA A 149 -5.67 -5.61 -33.62
CA ALA A 149 -6.56 -4.61 -34.18
C ALA A 149 -6.74 -4.85 -35.69
N ASN A 150 -7.95 -5.22 -36.10
CA ASN A 150 -8.21 -5.74 -37.44
C ASN A 150 -9.34 -5.00 -38.18
N SER A 151 -9.95 -3.96 -37.58
CA SER A 151 -11.10 -3.28 -38.20
C SER A 151 -10.74 -2.00 -38.95
N GLY A 152 -9.67 -1.30 -38.56
CA GLY A 152 -9.22 -0.05 -39.18
C GLY A 152 -10.03 1.19 -38.76
N HIS A 153 -11.13 1.04 -38.01
CA HIS A 153 -11.90 2.16 -37.47
C HIS A 153 -11.61 2.36 -35.97
N ALA A 154 -11.30 3.59 -35.60
CA ALA A 154 -11.01 3.99 -34.24
C ALA A 154 -12.23 4.60 -33.55
N ILE A 155 -12.47 4.17 -32.31
CA ILE A 155 -13.50 4.70 -31.41
C ILE A 155 -12.80 5.34 -30.21
N GLU A 156 -13.22 6.54 -29.83
CA GLU A 156 -12.69 7.23 -28.65
C GLU A 156 -13.22 6.59 -27.37
N ARG A 157 -12.34 5.85 -26.68
CA ARG A 157 -12.63 5.25 -25.38
C ARG A 157 -12.41 6.22 -24.23
N PHE A 158 -11.36 7.05 -24.30
CA PHE A 158 -10.97 7.98 -23.23
C PHE A 158 -10.71 9.38 -23.77
N THR A 159 -11.36 10.39 -23.21
CA THR A 159 -11.12 11.80 -23.55
C THR A 159 -9.75 12.26 -23.08
N TYR A 160 -9.26 13.39 -23.59
CA TYR A 160 -7.98 13.95 -23.16
C TYR A 160 -7.92 14.16 -21.63
N PHE A 161 -8.98 14.72 -21.04
CA PHE A 161 -9.06 14.95 -19.61
C PHE A 161 -9.04 13.63 -18.81
N GLU A 162 -9.80 12.62 -19.24
CA GLU A 162 -9.82 11.29 -18.61
C GLU A 162 -8.41 10.67 -18.59
N ARG A 163 -7.65 10.80 -19.69
CA ARG A 163 -6.27 10.31 -19.77
C ARG A 163 -5.31 11.11 -18.88
N ALA A 164 -5.39 12.44 -18.92
CA ALA A 164 -4.51 13.29 -18.12
C ALA A 164 -4.70 13.04 -16.61
N ALA A 165 -5.95 12.94 -16.16
CA ALA A 165 -6.27 12.60 -14.77
C ALA A 165 -5.71 11.22 -14.38
N HIS A 166 -5.89 10.22 -15.24
CA HIS A 166 -5.34 8.89 -15.03
C HIS A 166 -3.80 8.90 -14.93
N TRP A 167 -3.11 9.51 -15.88
CA TRP A 167 -1.64 9.53 -15.91
C TRP A 167 -1.03 10.30 -14.73
N ALA A 168 -1.65 11.41 -14.32
CA ALA A 168 -1.23 12.14 -13.13
C ALA A 168 -1.32 11.26 -11.87
N ASN A 169 -2.46 10.59 -11.68
CA ASN A 169 -2.66 9.69 -10.54
C ASN A 169 -1.76 8.45 -10.60
N ALA A 170 -1.56 7.88 -11.79
CA ALA A 170 -0.68 6.73 -12.01
C ALA A 170 0.78 7.05 -11.71
N PHE A 171 1.27 8.23 -12.12
CA PHE A 171 2.63 8.68 -11.79
C PHE A 171 2.81 8.86 -10.28
N ALA A 172 1.86 9.54 -9.64
CA ALA A 172 1.87 9.72 -8.18
C ALA A 172 1.86 8.37 -7.44
N PHE A 173 1.00 7.43 -7.87
CA PHE A 173 0.96 6.07 -7.33
C PHE A 173 2.31 5.34 -7.49
N CYS A 174 2.94 5.40 -8.67
CA CYS A 174 4.23 4.74 -8.91
C CYS A 174 5.32 5.29 -7.98
N VAL A 175 5.41 6.61 -7.81
CA VAL A 175 6.38 7.23 -6.89
C VAL A 175 6.12 6.77 -5.46
N LEU A 176 4.87 6.76 -5.01
CA LEU A 176 4.48 6.32 -3.67
C LEU A 176 4.71 4.82 -3.42
N ALA A 177 4.37 3.97 -4.39
CA ALA A 177 4.56 2.53 -4.29
C ALA A 177 6.05 2.17 -4.22
N ILE A 178 6.87 2.75 -5.10
CA ILE A 178 8.33 2.50 -5.12
C ILE A 178 8.97 2.97 -3.82
N SER A 179 8.69 4.21 -3.39
CA SER A 179 9.21 4.73 -2.14
C SER A 179 8.74 3.91 -0.93
N GLY A 180 7.46 3.51 -0.89
CA GLY A 180 6.89 2.64 0.14
C GLY A 180 7.58 1.28 0.23
N ILE A 181 7.82 0.63 -0.91
CA ILE A 181 8.56 -0.64 -1.00
C ILE A 181 9.97 -0.48 -0.45
N VAL A 182 10.70 0.57 -0.83
CA VAL A 182 12.07 0.79 -0.34
C VAL A 182 12.09 1.09 1.16
N MET A 183 11.15 1.89 1.68
CA MET A 183 11.06 2.15 3.13
C MET A 183 10.69 0.89 3.93
N ALA A 184 9.81 0.04 3.39
CA ALA A 184 9.36 -1.18 4.06
C ALA A 184 10.43 -2.29 4.02
N PHE A 185 11.02 -2.53 2.86
CA PHE A 185 11.84 -3.71 2.59
C PHE A 185 13.31 -3.40 2.31
N GLY A 186 13.68 -2.14 2.05
CA GLY A 186 15.01 -1.77 1.58
C GLY A 186 16.13 -2.12 2.55
N LYS A 187 15.87 -2.15 3.86
CA LYS A 187 16.84 -2.62 4.86
C LYS A 187 17.27 -4.08 4.64
N PHE A 188 16.39 -4.93 4.13
CA PHE A 188 16.67 -6.36 3.97
C PHE A 188 17.38 -6.69 2.65
N PHE A 189 17.11 -5.92 1.59
CA PHE A 189 17.59 -6.23 0.23
C PHE A 189 18.55 -5.19 -0.33
N LEU A 190 18.25 -3.89 -0.16
CA LEU A 190 19.09 -2.82 -0.72
C LEU A 190 20.27 -2.49 0.18
N LEU A 191 20.06 -2.35 1.49
CA LEU A 191 21.12 -1.96 2.42
C LEU A 191 22.36 -2.90 2.35
N PRO A 192 22.23 -4.24 2.31
CA PRO A 192 23.39 -5.13 2.14
C PRO A 192 24.08 -4.99 0.78
N LEU A 193 23.38 -4.51 -0.26
CA LEU A 193 23.88 -4.41 -1.63
C LEU A 193 24.64 -3.10 -1.90
N ILE A 194 24.12 -1.97 -1.41
CA ILE A 194 24.65 -0.63 -1.72
C ILE A 194 25.34 0.06 -0.53
N GLY A 195 25.28 -0.53 0.67
CA GLY A 195 25.89 0.02 1.88
C GLY A 195 25.10 1.17 2.53
N GLY A 196 25.49 1.52 3.76
CA GLY A 196 24.73 2.44 4.62
C GLY A 196 24.63 3.88 4.11
N ALA A 197 25.71 4.42 3.54
CA ALA A 197 25.73 5.81 3.05
C ALA A 197 24.78 6.00 1.85
N ALA A 198 24.88 5.14 0.84
CA ALA A 198 24.01 5.20 -0.34
C ALA A 198 22.55 4.90 0.02
N PHE A 199 22.31 3.88 0.85
CA PHE A 199 20.97 3.57 1.33
C PHE A 199 20.36 4.70 2.15
N GLY A 200 21.15 5.39 2.98
CA GLY A 200 20.70 6.54 3.75
C GLY A 200 20.20 7.69 2.86
N TRP A 201 20.99 8.08 1.86
CA TRP A 201 20.60 9.11 0.89
C TRP A 201 19.36 8.71 0.08
N LEU A 202 19.33 7.47 -0.42
CA LEU A 202 18.19 6.96 -1.17
C LEU A 202 16.91 6.94 -0.32
N SER A 203 16.99 6.46 0.93
CA SER A 203 15.85 6.40 1.85
C SER A 203 15.36 7.79 2.22
N TYR A 204 16.27 8.75 2.43
CA TYR A 204 15.92 10.14 2.69
C TYR A 204 15.18 10.76 1.50
N ALA A 205 15.72 10.62 0.29
CA ALA A 205 15.10 11.13 -0.93
C ALA A 205 13.71 10.51 -1.17
N LEU A 206 13.59 9.18 -1.05
CA LEU A 206 12.33 8.47 -1.28
C LEU A 206 11.29 8.78 -0.21
N LYS A 207 11.66 8.83 1.07
CA LYS A 207 10.74 9.26 2.14
C LYS A 207 10.27 10.69 1.90
N THR A 208 11.17 11.61 1.54
CA THR A 208 10.81 13.01 1.26
C THR A 208 9.87 13.11 0.07
N GLY A 209 10.18 12.41 -1.02
CA GLY A 209 9.29 12.30 -2.18
C GLY A 209 7.95 11.68 -1.82
N HIS A 210 7.90 10.67 -0.96
CA HIS A 210 6.68 10.02 -0.51
C HIS A 210 5.76 11.02 0.22
N ASN A 211 6.32 11.79 1.15
CA ASN A 211 5.56 12.77 1.92
C ASN A 211 5.06 13.93 1.03
N ILE A 212 5.85 14.38 0.06
CA ILE A 212 5.43 15.45 -0.86
C ILE A 212 4.37 14.97 -1.86
N VAL A 213 4.53 13.77 -2.41
CA VAL A 213 3.63 13.22 -3.44
C VAL A 213 2.35 12.66 -2.83
N GLY A 214 2.33 12.29 -1.55
CA GLY A 214 1.15 11.77 -0.86
C GLY A 214 -0.08 12.70 -0.96
N PRO A 215 0.04 13.99 -0.59
CA PRO A 215 -1.04 14.96 -0.77
C PRO A 215 -1.45 15.17 -2.23
N LEU A 216 -0.50 15.16 -3.17
CA LEU A 216 -0.81 15.25 -4.60
C LEU A 216 -1.61 14.04 -5.07
N PHE A 217 -1.25 12.84 -4.60
CA PHE A 217 -2.00 11.62 -4.85
C PHE A 217 -3.43 11.73 -4.33
N ALA A 218 -3.63 12.23 -3.10
CA ALA A 218 -4.96 12.44 -2.52
C ALA A 218 -5.86 13.32 -3.41
N VAL A 219 -5.34 14.46 -3.89
CA VAL A 219 -6.08 15.34 -4.81
C VAL A 219 -6.34 14.65 -6.15
N SER A 220 -5.33 14.01 -6.74
CA SER A 220 -5.48 13.34 -8.03
C SER A 220 -6.45 12.15 -7.97
N LEU A 221 -6.52 11.45 -6.83
CA LEU A 221 -7.43 10.34 -6.59
C LEU A 221 -8.89 10.81 -6.57
N LEU A 222 -9.17 11.97 -5.97
CA LEU A 222 -10.50 12.59 -6.01
C LEU A 222 -10.89 12.96 -7.45
N ILE A 223 -9.96 13.55 -8.21
CA ILE A 223 -10.19 13.88 -9.63
C ILE A 223 -10.53 12.61 -10.42
N VAL A 224 -9.73 11.54 -10.28
CA VAL A 224 -9.99 10.25 -10.94
C VAL A 224 -11.35 9.67 -10.50
N PHE A 225 -11.67 9.70 -9.21
CA PHE A 225 -12.94 9.19 -8.69
C PHE A 225 -14.13 9.87 -9.38
N PHE A 226 -14.21 11.20 -9.33
CA PHE A 226 -15.34 11.94 -9.93
C PHE A 226 -15.35 11.84 -11.46
N THR A 227 -14.19 11.72 -12.10
CA THR A 227 -14.10 11.54 -13.55
C THR A 227 -14.72 10.22 -14.01
N PHE A 228 -14.52 9.13 -13.25
CA PHE A 228 -14.90 7.78 -13.69
C PHE A 228 -16.12 7.19 -12.98
N ILE A 229 -16.66 7.82 -11.92
CA ILE A 229 -17.78 7.29 -11.11
C ILE A 229 -19.01 6.90 -11.95
N ARG A 230 -19.42 7.77 -12.87
CA ARG A 230 -20.63 7.55 -13.68
C ARG A 230 -20.53 6.30 -14.55
N SER A 231 -19.33 6.01 -15.06
CA SER A 231 -19.10 4.85 -15.92
C SER A 231 -18.85 3.56 -15.14
N ASN A 232 -18.58 3.64 -13.83
CA ASN A 232 -18.25 2.51 -12.96
C ASN A 232 -19.38 2.07 -12.02
N TRP A 233 -20.60 2.60 -12.21
CA TRP A 233 -21.74 2.14 -11.41
C TRP A 233 -22.00 0.64 -11.63
N PRO A 234 -22.19 -0.16 -10.55
CA PRO A 234 -22.52 -1.58 -10.67
C PRO A 234 -23.81 -1.82 -11.44
N ARG A 235 -23.82 -2.83 -12.30
CA ARG A 235 -24.95 -3.26 -13.12
C ARG A 235 -25.19 -4.76 -12.98
N ARG A 236 -26.36 -5.25 -13.40
CA ARG A 236 -26.73 -6.66 -13.26
C ARG A 236 -25.82 -7.59 -14.05
N GLU A 237 -25.34 -7.12 -15.20
CA GLU A 237 -24.42 -7.83 -16.09
C GLU A 237 -23.05 -8.08 -15.44
N ASP A 238 -22.64 -7.23 -14.48
CA ASP A 238 -21.38 -7.39 -13.76
C ASP A 238 -21.37 -8.66 -12.90
N ILE A 239 -22.53 -9.06 -12.36
CA ILE A 239 -22.66 -10.30 -11.59
C ILE A 239 -22.37 -11.51 -12.48
N THR A 240 -22.88 -11.49 -13.71
CA THR A 240 -22.62 -12.54 -14.70
C THR A 240 -21.15 -12.58 -15.09
N TRP A 241 -20.52 -11.40 -15.26
CA TRP A 241 -19.08 -11.29 -15.53
C TRP A 241 -18.25 -11.87 -14.38
N LEU A 242 -18.56 -11.52 -13.12
CA LEU A 242 -17.86 -12.02 -11.94
C LEU A 242 -17.99 -13.53 -11.77
N ARG A 243 -19.22 -14.08 -11.93
CA ARG A 243 -19.47 -15.53 -11.84
C ARG A 243 -18.68 -16.34 -12.87
N ARG A 244 -18.36 -15.73 -14.01
CA ARG A 244 -17.57 -16.36 -15.09
C ARG A 244 -16.10 -15.94 -15.08
N ALA A 245 -15.67 -15.17 -14.06
CA ALA A 245 -14.33 -14.60 -13.96
C ALA A 245 -13.87 -13.93 -15.27
N GLY A 246 -14.75 -13.16 -15.91
CA GLY A 246 -14.47 -12.48 -17.17
C GLY A 246 -14.22 -13.39 -18.39
N GLY A 247 -14.50 -14.70 -18.28
CA GLY A 247 -14.22 -15.66 -19.34
C GLY A 247 -12.78 -16.19 -19.34
N LEU A 248 -12.00 -15.92 -18.28
CA LEU A 248 -10.58 -16.31 -18.14
C LEU A 248 -10.33 -17.81 -18.40
N PHE A 249 -11.31 -18.66 -18.10
CA PHE A 249 -11.24 -20.11 -18.27
C PHE A 249 -12.00 -20.66 -19.48
N GLY A 250 -12.82 -19.83 -20.15
CA GLY A 250 -13.79 -20.26 -21.16
C GLY A 250 -13.53 -19.76 -22.59
N GLY A 251 -12.50 -18.94 -22.80
CA GLY A 251 -12.06 -18.50 -24.14
C GLY A 251 -12.95 -17.47 -24.84
N LYS A 252 -14.19 -17.23 -24.36
CA LYS A 252 -15.04 -16.11 -24.79
C LYS A 252 -15.22 -15.12 -23.65
N GLU A 253 -14.90 -13.85 -23.92
CA GLU A 253 -15.09 -12.78 -22.97
C GLU A 253 -16.59 -12.51 -22.73
N VAL A 254 -16.93 -12.19 -21.49
CA VAL A 254 -18.32 -11.92 -21.12
C VAL A 254 -18.66 -10.50 -21.55
N PRO A 255 -19.78 -10.27 -22.28
CA PRO A 255 -20.21 -8.95 -22.70
C PRO A 255 -20.21 -7.96 -21.54
N SER A 256 -19.60 -6.79 -21.76
CA SER A 256 -19.47 -5.75 -20.75
C SER A 256 -19.77 -4.36 -21.32
N HIS A 257 -20.14 -3.43 -20.44
CA HIS A 257 -20.24 -2.01 -20.79
C HIS A 257 -18.84 -1.38 -20.84
N ARG A 258 -18.75 -0.04 -20.88
CA ARG A 258 -17.49 0.70 -21.04
C ARG A 258 -16.41 0.19 -20.08
N PHE A 259 -16.79 -0.13 -18.84
CA PHE A 259 -15.95 -0.85 -17.89
C PHE A 259 -16.58 -2.20 -17.54
N ASN A 260 -15.75 -3.24 -17.49
CA ASN A 260 -16.14 -4.56 -17.03
C ASN A 260 -16.14 -4.66 -15.50
N ALA A 261 -16.62 -5.78 -14.96
CA ALA A 261 -16.74 -5.92 -13.50
C ALA A 261 -15.39 -5.95 -12.78
N GLY A 262 -14.32 -6.46 -13.41
CA GLY A 262 -12.96 -6.41 -12.87
C GLY A 262 -12.44 -4.97 -12.74
N GLU A 263 -12.62 -4.15 -13.79
CA GLU A 263 -12.29 -2.72 -13.77
C GLU A 263 -13.10 -1.98 -12.68
N LYS A 264 -14.37 -2.34 -12.48
CA LYS A 264 -15.21 -1.78 -11.41
C LYS A 264 -14.75 -2.21 -10.01
N VAL A 265 -14.24 -3.44 -9.84
CA VAL A 265 -13.60 -3.86 -8.58
C VAL A 265 -12.35 -3.03 -8.31
N VAL A 266 -11.54 -2.73 -9.33
CA VAL A 266 -10.39 -1.81 -9.18
C VAL A 266 -10.85 -0.42 -8.79
N PHE A 267 -11.93 0.10 -9.38
CA PHE A 267 -12.48 1.41 -9.04
C PHE A 267 -13.00 1.47 -7.59
N TRP A 268 -13.92 0.58 -7.20
CA TRP A 268 -14.53 0.65 -5.87
C TRP A 268 -13.62 0.13 -4.76
N GLY A 269 -12.92 -0.97 -4.99
CA GLY A 269 -12.02 -1.58 -4.01
C GLY A 269 -10.65 -0.89 -3.96
N GLY A 270 -10.05 -0.64 -5.12
CA GLY A 270 -8.72 -0.03 -5.21
C GLY A 270 -8.73 1.48 -5.04
N VAL A 271 -9.45 2.19 -5.90
CA VAL A 271 -9.46 3.66 -5.93
C VAL A 271 -10.20 4.23 -4.72
N LEU A 272 -11.43 3.79 -4.45
CA LEU A 272 -12.20 4.33 -3.32
C LEU A 272 -11.76 3.72 -1.99
N LEU A 273 -12.00 2.43 -1.75
CA LEU A 273 -11.81 1.85 -0.41
C LEU A 273 -10.33 1.89 0.04
N LEU A 274 -9.43 1.22 -0.68
CA LEU A 274 -8.02 1.16 -0.31
C LEU A 274 -7.35 2.53 -0.45
N GLY A 275 -7.66 3.27 -1.52
CA GLY A 275 -7.16 4.63 -1.73
C GLY A 275 -7.53 5.59 -0.60
N SER A 276 -8.79 5.60 -0.14
CA SER A 276 -9.21 6.42 1.01
C SER A 276 -8.50 6.02 2.30
N ILE A 277 -8.31 4.72 2.56
CA ILE A 277 -7.61 4.24 3.76
C ILE A 277 -6.14 4.67 3.73
N VAL A 278 -5.45 4.47 2.60
CA VAL A 278 -4.03 4.85 2.42
C VAL A 278 -3.86 6.36 2.53
N VAL A 279 -4.72 7.15 1.89
CA VAL A 279 -4.69 8.62 1.98
C VAL A 279 -4.96 9.09 3.41
N GLY A 280 -6.04 8.61 4.04
CA GLY A 280 -6.41 9.04 5.40
C GLY A 280 -5.33 8.72 6.42
N SER A 281 -4.83 7.48 6.41
CA SER A 281 -3.71 7.08 7.29
C SER A 281 -2.39 7.77 6.93
N GLY A 282 -2.14 8.06 5.64
CA GLY A 282 -0.95 8.78 5.18
C GLY A 282 -0.93 10.23 5.66
N LEU A 283 -2.07 10.93 5.63
CA LEU A 283 -2.20 12.30 6.14
C LEU A 283 -2.01 12.37 7.67
N VAL A 284 -2.42 11.32 8.40
CA VAL A 284 -2.08 11.18 9.83
C VAL A 284 -0.56 11.06 10.00
N LEU A 285 0.08 10.15 9.26
CA LEU A 285 1.51 9.88 9.37
C LEU A 285 2.37 11.09 8.98
N ASP A 286 1.93 11.87 8.01
CA ASP A 286 2.61 13.10 7.57
C ASP A 286 2.22 14.33 8.40
N ARG A 287 1.36 14.16 9.42
CA ARG A 287 0.90 15.22 10.34
C ARG A 287 0.24 16.40 9.62
N LEU A 288 -0.50 16.10 8.55
CA LEU A 288 -1.17 17.11 7.73
C LEU A 288 -2.63 17.37 8.14
N ILE A 289 -3.13 16.69 9.18
CA ILE A 289 -4.47 16.92 9.72
C ILE A 289 -4.42 18.13 10.67
N PRO A 290 -5.03 19.27 10.31
CA PRO A 290 -4.99 20.45 11.15
C PRO A 290 -5.70 20.20 12.48
N SER A 291 -5.26 20.86 13.55
CA SER A 291 -5.93 20.88 14.86
C SER A 291 -6.11 19.53 15.58
N VAL A 292 -5.44 18.47 15.13
CA VAL A 292 -5.44 17.17 15.83
C VAL A 292 -4.10 16.95 16.51
N ALA A 293 -4.12 16.81 17.84
CA ALA A 293 -2.96 16.38 18.60
C ALA A 293 -2.75 14.88 18.37
N LEU A 294 -1.75 14.52 17.55
CA LEU A 294 -1.47 13.13 17.22
C LEU A 294 -0.46 12.53 18.19
N LEU A 295 -0.91 11.51 18.93
CA LEU A 295 -0.10 10.76 19.89
C LEU A 295 0.76 9.70 19.20
N ARG A 296 1.74 9.13 19.92
CA ARG A 296 2.56 8.03 19.38
C ARG A 296 1.72 6.78 19.08
N SER A 297 0.68 6.50 19.87
CA SER A 297 -0.27 5.41 19.62
C SER A 297 -0.99 5.58 18.28
N ASP A 298 -1.43 6.81 17.97
CA ASP A 298 -2.15 7.12 16.74
C ASP A 298 -1.27 6.86 15.53
N MET A 299 0.01 7.27 15.61
CA MET A 299 1.01 7.03 14.58
C MET A 299 1.27 5.54 14.35
N GLN A 300 1.32 4.75 15.42
CA GLN A 300 1.52 3.29 15.33
C GLN A 300 0.34 2.61 14.64
N VAL A 301 -0.88 2.95 15.05
CA VAL A 301 -2.11 2.40 14.46
C VAL A 301 -2.26 2.85 13.00
N ALA A 302 -2.08 4.15 12.72
CA ALA A 302 -2.09 4.67 11.36
C ALA A 302 -1.05 3.99 10.48
N HIS A 303 0.16 3.74 10.99
CA HIS A 303 1.19 3.01 10.23
C HIS A 303 0.76 1.58 9.91
N MET A 304 0.19 0.83 10.87
CA MET A 304 -0.26 -0.54 10.61
C MET A 304 -1.38 -0.57 9.55
N ILE A 305 -2.37 0.33 9.68
CA ILE A 305 -3.47 0.47 8.72
C ILE A 305 -2.92 0.85 7.33
N HIS A 306 -2.04 1.85 7.28
CA HIS A 306 -1.43 2.33 6.03
C HIS A 306 -0.67 1.23 5.33
N ALA A 307 0.19 0.51 6.06
CA ALA A 307 1.04 -0.52 5.48
C ALA A 307 0.23 -1.71 4.94
N VAL A 308 -0.81 -2.16 5.66
CA VAL A 308 -1.71 -3.22 5.18
C VAL A 308 -2.47 -2.77 3.93
N ALA A 309 -3.11 -1.60 3.98
CA ALA A 309 -3.88 -1.09 2.85
C ALA A 309 -3.01 -0.82 1.62
N ALA A 310 -1.81 -0.27 1.81
CA ALA A 310 -0.86 -0.01 0.72
C ALA A 310 -0.39 -1.31 0.04
N VAL A 311 -0.10 -2.37 0.81
CA VAL A 311 0.27 -3.67 0.26
C VAL A 311 -0.87 -4.28 -0.56
N LEU A 312 -2.09 -4.26 -0.03
CA LEU A 312 -3.27 -4.75 -0.75
C LEU A 312 -3.54 -3.93 -2.03
N MET A 313 -3.36 -2.61 -1.95
CA MET A 313 -3.50 -1.71 -3.09
C MET A 313 -2.45 -2.03 -4.15
N MET A 314 -1.18 -2.16 -3.78
CA MET A 314 -0.11 -2.55 -4.71
C MET A 314 -0.38 -3.91 -5.37
N ALA A 315 -0.86 -4.91 -4.62
CA ALA A 315 -1.23 -6.20 -5.17
C ALA A 315 -2.33 -6.09 -6.25
N LEU A 316 -3.41 -5.35 -5.96
CA LEU A 316 -4.51 -5.11 -6.89
C LEU A 316 -4.04 -4.33 -8.14
N PHE A 317 -3.29 -3.24 -7.92
CA PHE A 317 -2.82 -2.38 -9.00
C PHE A 317 -1.72 -3.02 -9.84
N ALA A 318 -0.95 -3.98 -9.32
CA ALA A 318 -0.06 -4.80 -10.15
C ALA A 318 -0.84 -5.57 -11.23
N GLY A 319 -1.99 -6.15 -10.87
CA GLY A 319 -2.91 -6.78 -11.83
C GLY A 319 -3.49 -5.78 -12.83
N HIS A 320 -3.92 -4.60 -12.36
CA HIS A 320 -4.42 -3.53 -13.22
C HIS A 320 -3.35 -3.05 -14.22
N ILE A 321 -2.13 -2.79 -13.76
CA ILE A 321 -1.00 -2.38 -14.60
C ILE A 321 -0.70 -3.48 -15.62
N TYR A 322 -0.66 -4.74 -15.21
CA TYR A 322 -0.42 -5.85 -16.12
C TYR A 322 -1.45 -5.89 -17.26
N ILE A 323 -2.75 -5.96 -16.93
CA ILE A 323 -3.82 -6.02 -17.94
C ILE A 323 -3.85 -4.74 -18.79
N GLY A 324 -3.66 -3.57 -18.18
CA GLY A 324 -3.67 -2.28 -18.89
C GLY A 324 -2.45 -2.01 -19.77
N THR A 325 -1.38 -2.82 -19.68
CA THR A 325 -0.14 -2.62 -20.45
C THR A 325 0.15 -3.78 -21.41
N ILE A 326 0.75 -4.85 -20.92
CA ILE A 326 1.25 -5.98 -21.71
C ILE A 326 0.32 -7.20 -21.68
N GLY A 327 -0.63 -7.22 -20.74
CA GLY A 327 -1.54 -8.33 -20.49
C GLY A 327 -2.76 -8.36 -21.42
N MET A 328 -3.15 -7.23 -22.00
CA MET A 328 -4.24 -7.12 -22.97
C MET A 328 -3.80 -6.31 -24.18
N ARG A 329 -3.96 -6.87 -25.38
CA ARG A 329 -3.64 -6.17 -26.63
C ARG A 329 -4.51 -4.93 -26.78
N GLY A 330 -3.93 -3.82 -27.23
CA GLY A 330 -4.65 -2.57 -27.45
C GLY A 330 -4.97 -1.72 -26.20
N ALA A 331 -4.97 -2.31 -25.00
CA ALA A 331 -5.34 -1.60 -23.76
C ALA A 331 -4.42 -0.41 -23.45
N TYR A 332 -3.11 -0.58 -23.61
CA TYR A 332 -2.15 0.52 -23.42
C TYR A 332 -2.41 1.69 -24.38
N ARG A 333 -2.68 1.37 -25.65
CA ARG A 333 -2.96 2.37 -26.69
C ARG A 333 -4.23 3.16 -26.36
N ALA A 334 -5.24 2.49 -25.81
CA ALA A 334 -6.46 3.14 -25.35
C ALA A 334 -6.16 4.25 -24.34
N MET A 335 -5.27 4.01 -23.38
CA MET A 335 -4.94 5.00 -22.34
C MET A 335 -3.90 6.03 -22.77
N ARG A 336 -3.04 5.70 -23.75
CA ARG A 336 -2.05 6.64 -24.30
C ARG A 336 -2.70 7.62 -25.29
N ASP A 337 -3.39 7.07 -26.28
CA ASP A 337 -3.88 7.83 -27.44
C ASP A 337 -5.37 8.20 -27.27
N GLY A 338 -6.13 7.45 -26.48
CA GLY A 338 -7.56 7.67 -26.23
C GLY A 338 -8.51 6.85 -27.09
N GLU A 339 -7.98 6.18 -28.10
CA GLU A 339 -8.75 5.48 -29.11
C GLU A 339 -8.50 3.96 -29.05
N VAL A 340 -9.54 3.19 -29.38
CA VAL A 340 -9.50 1.73 -29.52
C VAL A 340 -10.06 1.32 -30.88
N ASP A 341 -9.60 0.19 -31.39
CA ASP A 341 -10.16 -0.41 -32.61
C ASP A 341 -11.59 -0.88 -32.36
N GLU A 342 -12.46 -0.77 -33.37
CA GLU A 342 -13.84 -1.22 -33.30
C GLU A 342 -13.94 -2.73 -33.02
N GLY A 343 -13.04 -3.54 -33.58
CA GLY A 343 -12.92 -4.96 -33.30
C GLY A 343 -12.61 -5.23 -31.82
N TRP A 344 -11.71 -4.43 -31.23
CA TRP A 344 -11.39 -4.50 -29.80
C TRP A 344 -12.61 -4.14 -28.93
N ALA A 345 -13.35 -3.09 -29.29
CA ALA A 345 -14.55 -2.68 -28.56
C ALA A 345 -15.62 -3.79 -28.59
N ARG A 346 -15.81 -4.45 -29.74
CA ARG A 346 -16.73 -5.57 -29.91
C ARG A 346 -16.30 -6.83 -29.14
N GLU A 347 -14.99 -7.09 -29.04
CA GLU A 347 -14.44 -8.25 -28.31
C GLU A 347 -14.56 -8.07 -26.79
N HIS A 348 -14.06 -6.95 -26.25
CA HIS A 348 -13.90 -6.75 -24.81
C HIS A 348 -15.10 -6.05 -24.15
N HIS A 349 -15.80 -5.21 -24.90
CA HIS A 349 -16.86 -4.33 -24.39
C HIS A 349 -18.10 -4.30 -25.30
N ALA A 350 -18.58 -5.50 -25.68
CA ALA A 350 -19.67 -5.66 -26.65
C ALA A 350 -20.91 -4.78 -26.37
N LEU A 351 -21.33 -4.65 -25.10
CA LEU A 351 -22.51 -3.83 -24.74
C LEU A 351 -22.24 -2.33 -24.93
N TRP A 352 -21.01 -1.88 -24.72
CA TRP A 352 -20.60 -0.50 -24.99
C TRP A 352 -20.56 -0.22 -26.49
N TYR A 353 -20.01 -1.14 -27.27
CA TYR A 353 -20.00 -1.04 -28.72
C TYR A 353 -21.43 -0.98 -29.29
N GLU A 354 -22.34 -1.82 -28.80
CA GLU A 354 -23.76 -1.75 -29.17
C GLU A 354 -24.41 -0.41 -28.85
N ASP A 355 -24.11 0.19 -27.70
CA ASP A 355 -24.64 1.51 -27.33
C ASP A 355 -24.10 2.62 -28.27
N ILE A 356 -22.88 2.47 -28.80
CA ILE A 356 -22.32 3.37 -29.83
C ILE A 356 -23.04 3.17 -31.17
N CYS A 357 -23.21 1.93 -31.63
CA CYS A 357 -23.94 1.63 -32.86
C CYS A 357 -25.39 2.13 -32.82
N LYS A 358 -26.03 2.09 -31.64
CA LYS A 358 -27.38 2.60 -31.39
C LYS A 358 -27.43 4.13 -31.23
N GLY A 359 -26.31 4.84 -31.36
CA GLY A 359 -26.23 6.30 -31.25
C GLY A 359 -26.44 6.85 -29.84
N LYS A 360 -26.46 6.02 -28.80
CA LYS A 360 -26.62 6.46 -27.40
C LYS A 360 -25.36 7.12 -26.86
N ILE A 361 -24.21 6.75 -27.42
CA ILE A 361 -22.89 7.26 -27.07
C ILE A 361 -22.19 7.63 -28.37
N SER A 362 -21.64 8.85 -28.45
CA SER A 362 -20.84 9.24 -29.60
C SER A 362 -19.55 8.43 -29.69
N ALA A 363 -19.21 7.94 -30.89
CA ALA A 363 -17.92 7.28 -31.16
C ALA A 363 -16.72 8.23 -30.97
N ARG A 364 -16.94 9.55 -31.01
CA ARG A 364 -15.96 10.59 -30.69
C ARG A 364 -16.60 11.57 -29.70
N ARG A 365 -16.09 11.59 -28.47
CA ARG A 365 -16.59 12.37 -27.34
C ARG A 365 -15.87 13.70 -27.17
N THR A 366 -14.66 13.84 -27.69
CA THR A 366 -13.91 15.09 -27.70
C THR A 366 -14.16 15.85 -29.01
N GLU A 367 -14.61 17.09 -28.91
CA GLU A 367 -14.72 17.99 -30.06
C GLU A 367 -13.32 18.31 -30.61
N ARG A 368 -13.14 18.21 -31.93
CA ARG A 368 -11.89 18.63 -32.59
C ARG A 368 -11.87 20.17 -32.55
N PRO A 369 -10.75 20.82 -32.17
CA PRO A 369 -10.60 22.24 -32.46
C PRO A 369 -10.79 22.42 -33.98
N PRO A 370 -11.50 23.48 -34.44
CA PRO A 370 -11.63 23.74 -35.86
C PRO A 370 -10.23 23.79 -36.47
N SER A 371 -10.00 23.03 -37.54
CA SER A 371 -8.75 23.10 -38.29
C SER A 371 -8.50 24.56 -38.63
N ARG A 372 -7.35 25.12 -38.28
CA ARG A 372 -6.92 26.41 -38.83
C ARG A 372 -6.89 26.22 -40.34
N GLU A 373 -7.91 26.73 -41.04
CA GLU A 373 -7.84 26.90 -42.48
C GLU A 373 -6.57 27.67 -42.76
N THR A 374 -5.66 27.02 -43.46
CA THR A 374 -4.50 27.67 -44.06
C THR A 374 -5.07 28.71 -45.00
N VAL A 375 -5.16 29.96 -44.55
CA VAL A 375 -5.43 31.10 -45.43
C VAL A 375 -4.24 31.17 -46.38
N VAL A 376 -4.37 30.50 -47.52
CA VAL A 376 -3.51 30.72 -48.67
C VAL A 376 -3.81 32.14 -49.12
N ARG A 377 -3.00 33.09 -48.67
CA ARG A 377 -2.99 34.44 -49.23
C ARG A 377 -2.50 34.28 -50.68
N GLY A 378 -3.43 34.51 -51.62
CA GLY A 378 -3.13 34.62 -53.04
C GLY A 378 -2.43 35.92 -53.40
#